data_AF-A0A5J4R005-F1
#
_entry.id   AF-A0A5J4R005-F1
#
_cell.length_a   1.000
_cell.length_b   1.000
_cell.length_c   1.000
_cell.angle_alpha   90.00
_cell.angle_beta   90.00
_cell.angle_gamma   90.00
#
_symmetry.space_group_name_H-M   'P 1'
#
loop_
_entity.id
_entity.type
_entity.pdbx_description
1 polymer ?
#
loop_
_entity_poly.entity_id
_entity_poly.type
_entity_poly.pdbx_seq_one_letter_code
_entity_poly.pdbx_strand_id
1 'polypeptide(L)' 'DMIYTSIEEGNDVKEDIQSLLALTLASASAIVYGQVLSNEEMVNLVDTLFACQTPNYTPDGQTILATIKEDEIERLFK' A
#
# COMPACT_ATOMS: atom_id res chain seq x y z
N ASP A 1 18.61 -5.27 13.57
CA ASP A 1 17.73 -6.20 12.82
C ASP A 1 16.42 -6.33 13.59
N MET A 2 15.30 -6.02 12.95
CA MET A 2 13.95 -6.07 13.53
C MET A 2 13.68 -7.37 14.29
N ILE A 3 14.13 -8.51 13.76
CA ILE A 3 14.03 -9.83 14.39
C ILE A 3 14.79 -9.89 15.73
N TYR A 4 16.00 -9.32 15.79
CA TYR A 4 16.80 -9.34 17.02
C TYR A 4 16.19 -8.42 18.09
N THR A 5 15.62 -7.29 17.68
CA THR A 5 14.90 -6.38 18.58
C THR A 5 13.64 -7.05 19.14
N SER A 6 12.86 -7.75 18.32
CA SER A 6 11.68 -8.50 18.77
C SER A 6 12.00 -9.66 19.70
N ILE A 7 13.15 -10.32 19.50
CA ILE A 7 13.66 -11.37 20.40
C ILE A 7 14.03 -10.77 21.78
N GLU A 8 14.61 -9.56 21.81
CA GLU A 8 14.97 -8.86 23.04
C GLU A 8 13.76 -8.28 23.80
N GLU A 9 12.73 -7.84 23.08
CA GLU A 9 11.52 -7.22 23.65
C GLU A 9 10.43 -8.22 24.05
N GLY A 10 10.61 -9.52 23.79
CA GLY A 10 9.64 -10.57 24.13
C GLY A 10 8.36 -10.52 23.28
N ASN A 11 8.42 -9.84 22.13
CA ASN A 11 7.32 -9.77 21.17
C ASN A 11 7.16 -11.12 20.46
N ASP A 12 5.95 -11.46 19.97
CA ASP A 12 5.75 -12.71 19.22
C ASP A 12 6.49 -12.63 17.88
N VAL A 13 7.74 -13.08 17.87
CA VAL A 13 8.64 -13.13 16.71
C VAL A 13 7.96 -13.80 15.51
N LYS A 14 6.98 -14.67 15.75
CA LYS A 14 6.20 -15.30 14.68
C LYS A 14 5.37 -14.29 13.89
N GLU A 15 4.69 -13.36 14.56
CA GLU A 15 3.87 -12.34 13.89
C GLU A 15 4.74 -11.38 13.08
N ASP A 16 5.91 -11.02 13.60
CA ASP A 16 6.87 -10.15 12.90
C ASP A 16 7.43 -10.82 11.64
N ILE A 17 7.79 -12.11 11.73
CA ILE A 17 8.22 -12.91 10.57
C ILE A 17 7.09 -13.01 9.54
N GLN A 18 5.86 -13.27 9.98
CA GLN A 18 4.70 -13.38 9.09
C GLN A 18 4.42 -12.06 8.38
N SER A 19 4.47 -10.94 9.10
CA SER A 19 4.29 -9.60 8.55
C SER A 19 5.36 -9.28 7.50
N LEU A 20 6.62 -9.59 7.77
CA LEU A 20 7.72 -9.39 6.83
C LEU A 20 7.55 -10.21 5.55
N LEU A 21 7.16 -11.48 5.69
CA LEU A 21 6.91 -12.35 4.54
C LEU A 21 5.72 -11.86 3.71
N ALA A 22 4.63 -11.46 4.36
CA ALA A 22 3.45 -10.89 3.70
C ALA A 22 3.81 -9.62 2.93
N LEU A 23 4.60 -8.72 3.53
CA LEU A 23 5.07 -7.50 2.87
C LEU A 23 5.93 -7.82 1.64
N THR A 24 6.86 -8.77 1.77
CA THR A 24 7.74 -9.19 0.66
C THR A 24 6.92 -9.76 -0.49
N LEU A 25 5.93 -10.61 -0.19
CA LEU A 25 5.03 -11.19 -1.20
C LEU A 25 4.16 -10.13 -1.87
N ALA A 26 3.61 -9.19 -1.09
CA ALA A 26 2.80 -8.09 -1.60
C ALA A 26 3.60 -7.18 -2.54
N SER A 27 4.84 -6.85 -2.19
CA SER A 27 5.72 -6.08 -3.07
C SER A 27 6.08 -6.82 -4.35
N ALA A 28 6.27 -8.14 -4.29
CA ALA A 28 6.58 -8.96 -5.46
C ALA A 28 5.39 -9.18 -6.39
N SER A 29 4.15 -9.16 -5.86
CA SER A 29 2.91 -9.31 -6.65
C SER A 29 2.31 -7.98 -7.10
N ALA A 30 2.84 -6.85 -6.63
CA ALA A 30 2.34 -5.53 -6.98
C ALA A 30 2.45 -5.26 -8.49
N ILE A 31 1.47 -4.51 -9.01
CA ILE A 31 1.50 -3.99 -10.37
C ILE A 31 2.71 -3.05 -10.50
N VAL A 32 3.56 -3.32 -11.49
CA VAL A 32 4.79 -2.53 -11.69
C VAL A 32 4.51 -1.19 -12.37
N TYR A 33 5.35 -0.21 -12.08
CA TYR A 33 5.28 1.09 -12.74
C TYR A 33 5.43 0.95 -14.27
N GLY A 34 4.60 1.69 -15.00
CA GLY A 34 4.60 1.68 -16.46
C GLY A 34 3.84 0.51 -17.09
N GLN A 35 3.28 -0.40 -16.28
CA GLN A 35 2.36 -1.41 -16.80
C GLN A 35 1.08 -0.73 -17.33
N VAL A 36 0.72 -1.04 -18.57
CA VAL A 36 -0.54 -0.59 -19.17
C VAL A 36 -1.66 -1.51 -18.68
N LEU A 37 -2.70 -0.92 -18.08
CA LEU A 37 -3.87 -1.63 -17.60
C LEU A 37 -5.05 -1.41 -18.54
N SER A 38 -5.86 -2.45 -18.72
CA SER A 38 -7.18 -2.36 -19.32
C SER A 38 -8.17 -1.66 -18.37
N ASN A 39 -9.31 -1.22 -18.90
CA ASN A 39 -10.36 -0.61 -18.07
C ASN A 39 -10.87 -1.57 -16.99
N GLU A 40 -11.00 -2.85 -17.29
CA GLU A 40 -11.43 -3.87 -16.33
C GLU A 40 -10.42 -4.03 -15.19
N GLU A 41 -9.12 -4.10 -15.51
CA GLU A 41 -8.05 -4.19 -14.52
C GLU A 41 -8.00 -2.95 -13.62
N MET A 42 -8.18 -1.75 -14.19
CA MET A 42 -8.22 -0.50 -13.42
C MET A 42 -9.41 -0.46 -12.46
N VAL A 43 -10.61 -0.86 -12.91
CA VAL A 43 -11.80 -0.92 -12.05
C VAL A 43 -11.59 -1.92 -10.92
N ASN A 44 -11.14 -3.13 -11.23
CA ASN A 44 -10.91 -4.17 -10.22
C ASN A 44 -9.85 -3.76 -9.19
N LEU A 45 -8.80 -3.03 -9.61
CA LEU A 45 -7.78 -2.48 -8.71
C LEU A 45 -8.40 -1.51 -7.69
N VAL A 46 -9.24 -0.58 -8.16
CA VAL A 46 -9.88 0.42 -7.31
C VAL A 46 -10.91 -0.23 -6.38
N ASP A 47 -11.72 -1.16 -6.88
CA ASP A 47 -12.71 -1.89 -6.09
C ASP A 47 -12.04 -2.70 -4.96
N THR A 48 -10.95 -3.39 -5.28
CA THR A 48 -10.18 -4.16 -4.30
C THR A 48 -9.55 -3.26 -3.24
N LEU A 49 -9.02 -2.10 -3.65
CA LEU A 49 -8.45 -1.12 -2.71
C LEU A 49 -9.49 -0.65 -1.70
N PHE A 50 -10.68 -0.25 -2.15
CA PHE A 50 -11.73 0.25 -1.26
C PHE A 50 -12.47 -0.83 -0.46
N ALA A 51 -12.26 -2.12 -0.79
CA ALA A 51 -12.69 -3.22 0.05
C ALA A 51 -11.79 -3.44 1.29
N CYS A 52 -10.58 -2.85 1.32
CA CYS A 52 -9.68 -2.92 2.48
C CYS A 52 -10.17 -2.04 3.66
N GLN A 53 -9.82 -2.44 4.88
CA GLN A 53 -10.17 -1.67 6.09
C GLN A 53 -9.47 -0.30 6.16
N THR A 54 -8.24 -0.22 5.66
CA THR A 54 -7.40 1.00 5.68
C THR A 54 -6.88 1.33 4.27
N PRO A 55 -7.75 1.80 3.36
CA PRO A 55 -7.41 1.96 1.93
C PRO A 55 -6.47 3.13 1.63
N ASN A 56 -6.20 3.99 2.61
CA ASN A 56 -5.39 5.21 2.41
C ASN A 56 -3.88 4.96 2.57
N TYR A 57 -3.49 3.83 3.18
CA TYR A 57 -2.11 3.54 3.53
C TYR A 57 -1.70 2.15 3.09
N THR A 58 -0.47 2.01 2.60
CA THR A 58 0.16 0.72 2.38
C THR A 58 0.46 0.05 3.73
N PRO A 59 0.70 -1.28 3.76
CA PRO A 59 1.07 -1.97 5.00
C PRO A 59 2.35 -1.45 5.67
N ASP A 60 3.24 -0.79 4.92
CA ASP A 60 4.45 -0.12 5.40
C ASP A 60 4.26 1.40 5.67
N GLY A 61 3.04 1.92 5.55
CA GLY A 61 2.66 3.27 6.01
C GLY A 61 2.73 4.38 4.96
N GLN A 62 2.96 4.07 3.69
CA GLN A 62 2.98 5.05 2.62
C GLN A 62 1.56 5.42 2.18
N THR A 63 1.35 6.65 1.74
CA THR A 63 0.03 7.11 1.25
C THR A 63 -0.28 6.53 -0.13
N ILE A 64 -1.48 5.97 -0.31
CA ILE A 64 -1.91 5.35 -1.58
C ILE A 64 -2.59 6.36 -2.50
N LEU A 65 -3.48 7.21 -1.95
CA LEU A 65 -4.31 8.14 -2.72
C LEU A 65 -4.12 9.57 -2.22
N ALA A 66 -4.19 10.52 -3.15
CA ALA A 66 -4.31 11.93 -2.85
C ALA A 66 -5.56 12.48 -3.52
N THR A 67 -6.32 13.32 -2.81
CA THR A 67 -7.46 14.03 -3.37
C THR A 67 -7.02 15.44 -3.72
N ILE A 68 -7.16 15.80 -5.00
CA ILE A 68 -6.92 17.17 -5.47
C ILE A 68 -8.29 17.79 -5.72
N LYS A 69 -8.56 18.94 -5.10
CA LYS A 69 -9.83 19.63 -5.30
C LYS A 69 -9.81 20.45 -6.59
N GLU A 70 -10.99 20.65 -7.18
CA GLU A 70 -11.13 21.43 -8.41
C GLU A 70 -10.60 22.86 -8.26
N ASP A 71 -10.81 23.51 -7.10
CA ASP A 71 -10.29 24.85 -6.82
C ASP A 71 -8.76 24.90 -6.73
N GLU A 72 -8.12 23.81 -6.30
CA GLU A 72 -6.66 23.68 -6.31
C GLU A 72 -6.14 23.54 -7.75
N ILE A 73 -6.83 22.75 -8.59
CA ILE A 73 -6.49 22.60 -10.00
C ILE A 73 -6.63 23.95 -10.71
N GLU A 74 -7.74 24.67 -10.54
CA GLU A 74 -7.96 25.97 -11.19
C GLU A 74 -6.87 27.00 -10.87
N ARG A 75 -6.35 27.00 -9.64
CA ARG A 75 -5.26 27.90 -9.24
C ARG A 75 -3.94 27.63 -9.96
N LEU A 76 -3.70 26.40 -10.40
CA LEU A 76 -2.47 26.04 -11.12
C LEU A 76 -2.45 26.56 -12.57
N PHE A 77 -3.61 26.90 -13.14
CA PHE A 77 -3.75 27.35 -14.53
C PHE A 77 -4.06 28.85 -14.68
N LYS A 78 -4.08 29.62 -13.58
CA LYS A 78 -4.17 31.09 -13.58
C LYS A 78 -2.81 31.72 -13.35
#